data_AF-A0A7K1SX39-F1
#
_entry.id   AF-A0A7K1SX39-F1
#
_cell.length_a   1.000
_cell.length_b   1.000
_cell.length_c   1.000
_cell.angle_alpha   90.00
_cell.angle_beta   90.00
_cell.angle_gamma   90.00
#
_symmetry.space_group_name_H-M   'P 1'
#
loop_
_entity.id
_entity.type
_entity.pdbx_description
1 polymer ?
#
loop_
_entity_poly.entity_id
_entity_poly.type
_entity_poly.pdbx_seq_one_letter_code
_entity_poly.pdbx_strand_id
1 'polypeptide(L)'
;MNESKSIAFFDFDGTITNRDIFWDYTFFRLKNGLSFFKLIKSIPDFTLYLFKVLNNEQAKQRIFGKLFKGETIIFFNRTVSSYYASYLYKRIKKDALDRINWHKNSNHTVCIVSANFDLLLQDFAENNKLKLIATRLQIENNIITGKFATRNCYGIEKANRIKDIFPDLNSYSQIYAYGDSKGDLEMLELASEKFYCFFKK
;
A
#
# COMPACT_ATOMS: atom_id res chain seq x y z
N MET A 1 35.26 -2.96 -9.09
CA MET A 1 34.50 -3.74 -8.09
C MET A 1 33.04 -3.59 -8.46
N ASN A 2 32.32 -4.66 -8.79
CA ASN A 2 30.87 -4.56 -8.95
C ASN A 2 30.30 -4.23 -7.57
N GLU A 3 29.75 -3.04 -7.40
CA GLU A 3 29.02 -2.69 -6.19
C GLU A 3 27.94 -3.76 -5.97
N SER A 4 27.98 -4.40 -4.80
CA SER A 4 27.02 -5.44 -4.43
C SER A 4 25.64 -4.79 -4.34
N LYS A 5 24.78 -5.07 -5.32
CA LYS A 5 23.46 -4.45 -5.42
C LYS A 5 22.50 -5.13 -4.45
N SER A 6 21.90 -4.35 -3.56
CA SER A 6 20.91 -4.84 -2.60
C SER A 6 19.55 -4.20 -2.85
N ILE A 7 18.48 -4.91 -2.47
CA ILE A 7 17.11 -4.41 -2.57
C ILE A 7 16.32 -4.70 -1.29
N ALA A 8 15.44 -3.78 -0.91
CA ALA A 8 14.59 -3.91 0.27
C ALA A 8 13.11 -3.69 -0.10
N PHE A 9 12.28 -4.65 0.26
CA PHE A 9 10.83 -4.63 0.08
C PHE A 9 10.14 -4.34 1.41
N PHE A 10 9.22 -3.39 1.41
CA PHE A 10 8.45 -3.01 2.60
C PHE A 10 6.97 -3.13 2.32
N ASP A 11 6.25 -3.90 3.15
CA ASP A 11 4.83 -3.65 3.30
C ASP A 11 4.59 -2.24 3.89
N PHE A 12 3.40 -1.70 3.63
CA PHE A 12 3.04 -0.37 4.09
C PHE A 12 2.20 -0.39 5.37
N ASP A 13 1.06 -1.07 5.35
CA ASP A 13 0.01 -0.95 6.35
C ASP A 13 0.26 -1.90 7.53
N GLY A 14 0.66 -1.35 8.67
CA GLY A 14 1.06 -2.16 9.82
C GLY A 14 2.57 -2.40 9.88
N THR A 15 3.28 -2.21 8.74
CA THR A 15 4.75 -2.23 8.66
C THR A 15 5.36 -0.83 8.71
N ILE A 16 5.18 0.02 7.68
CA ILE A 16 5.65 1.42 7.66
C ILE A 16 4.75 2.31 8.51
N THR A 17 3.44 2.09 8.45
CA THR A 17 2.43 2.81 9.24
C THR A 17 1.92 1.94 10.38
N ASN A 18 1.29 2.55 11.39
CA ASN A 18 0.68 1.82 12.50
C ASN A 18 -0.78 1.38 12.27
N ARG A 19 -1.31 1.54 11.05
CA ARG A 19 -2.72 1.30 10.70
C ARG A 19 -2.91 1.17 9.18
N ASP A 20 -4.03 0.58 8.77
CA ASP A 20 -4.47 0.61 7.36
C ASP A 20 -4.85 2.04 6.94
N ILE A 21 -4.08 2.60 6.01
CA ILE A 21 -4.27 3.98 5.54
C ILE A 21 -5.56 4.16 4.74
N PHE A 22 -6.14 3.10 4.17
CA PHE A 22 -7.40 3.23 3.43
C PHE A 22 -8.52 3.69 4.37
N TRP A 23 -8.57 3.11 5.57
CA TRP A 23 -9.54 3.51 6.58
C TRP A 23 -9.22 4.87 7.19
N ASP A 24 -7.95 5.14 7.51
CA ASP A 24 -7.54 6.44 8.06
C ASP A 24 -7.84 7.58 7.06
N TYR A 25 -7.58 7.37 5.77
CA TYR A 25 -7.95 8.28 4.69
C TYR A 25 -9.48 8.41 4.53
N THR A 26 -10.22 7.30 4.63
CA THR A 26 -11.70 7.34 4.57
C THR A 26 -12.27 8.21 5.70
N PHE A 27 -11.77 8.05 6.94
CA PHE A 27 -12.17 8.90 8.06
C PHE A 27 -11.79 10.37 7.86
N PHE A 28 -10.61 10.63 7.32
CA PHE A 28 -10.23 11.99 6.92
C PHE A 28 -11.22 12.56 5.91
N ARG A 29 -11.56 11.82 4.85
CA ARG A 29 -12.49 12.27 3.82
C ARG A 29 -13.90 12.51 4.36
N LEU A 30 -14.39 11.68 5.28
CA LEU A 30 -15.70 11.89 5.93
C LEU A 30 -15.78 13.21 6.70
N LYS A 31 -14.67 13.63 7.33
CA LYS A 31 -14.58 14.94 7.99
C LYS A 31 -14.40 16.10 7.01
N ASN A 32 -13.96 15.82 5.77
CA ASN A 32 -13.55 16.80 4.78
C ASN A 32 -14.31 16.63 3.44
N GLY A 33 -15.62 16.38 3.52
CA GLY A 33 -16.54 16.50 2.36
C GLY A 33 -17.03 15.20 1.73
N LEU A 34 -16.57 14.02 2.16
CA LEU A 34 -17.17 12.75 1.74
C LEU A 34 -18.49 12.54 2.48
N SER A 35 -19.57 12.32 1.72
CA SER A 35 -20.89 12.13 2.28
C SER A 35 -20.96 10.91 3.20
N PHE A 36 -21.44 11.11 4.43
CA PHE A 36 -21.71 10.02 5.37
C PHE A 36 -22.70 8.97 4.82
N PHE A 37 -23.63 9.37 3.94
CA PHE A 37 -24.55 8.44 3.27
C PHE A 37 -23.82 7.41 2.40
N LYS A 38 -22.67 7.76 1.80
CA LYS A 38 -21.86 6.78 1.05
C LYS A 38 -21.29 5.71 1.98
N LEU A 39 -20.90 6.07 3.20
CA LEU A 39 -20.43 5.12 4.20
C LEU A 39 -21.57 4.20 4.67
N ILE A 40 -22.76 4.75 4.96
CA ILE A 40 -23.94 3.96 5.33
C ILE A 40 -24.26 2.92 4.25
N LYS A 41 -24.21 3.33 2.96
CA LYS A 41 -24.44 2.41 1.83
C LYS A 41 -23.42 1.28 1.75
N SER A 42 -22.25 1.41 2.38
CA SER A 42 -21.22 0.37 2.46
C SER A 42 -21.43 -0.64 3.59
N ILE A 43 -22.33 -0.37 4.56
CA ILE A 43 -22.63 -1.28 5.69
C ILE A 43 -22.93 -2.71 5.23
N PRO A 44 -23.76 -2.96 4.19
CA PRO A 44 -24.01 -4.33 3.72
C PRO A 44 -22.76 -5.07 3.24
N ASP A 45 -21.75 -4.37 2.70
CA ASP A 45 -20.51 -5.05 2.29
C ASP A 45 -19.63 -5.37 3.49
N PHE A 46 -19.63 -4.51 4.51
CA PHE A 46 -18.96 -4.80 5.79
C PHE A 46 -19.58 -6.02 6.48
N THR A 47 -20.90 -6.13 6.50
CA THR A 47 -21.58 -7.29 7.10
C THR A 47 -21.24 -8.56 6.33
N LEU A 48 -21.30 -8.55 5.00
CA LEU A 48 -20.92 -9.70 4.18
C LEU A 48 -19.44 -10.10 4.37
N TYR A 49 -18.53 -9.13 4.54
CA TYR A 49 -17.14 -9.40 4.87
C TYR A 49 -16.99 -10.06 6.26
N LEU A 50 -17.72 -9.56 7.28
CA LEU A 50 -17.69 -10.11 8.64
C LEU A 50 -18.19 -11.56 8.68
N PHE A 51 -19.23 -11.88 7.89
CA PHE A 51 -19.73 -13.24 7.71
C PHE A 51 -18.89 -14.10 6.74
N LYS A 52 -17.72 -13.61 6.29
CA LYS A 52 -16.79 -14.29 5.37
C LYS A 52 -17.41 -14.69 4.02
N VAL A 53 -18.52 -14.05 3.63
CA VAL A 53 -19.14 -14.22 2.31
C VAL A 53 -18.32 -13.52 1.25
N LEU A 54 -17.75 -12.35 1.58
CA LEU A 54 -16.79 -11.64 0.75
C LEU A 54 -15.38 -11.84 1.29
N ASN A 55 -14.42 -12.03 0.38
CA ASN A 55 -13.00 -11.93 0.73
C ASN A 55 -12.58 -10.45 0.85
N ASN A 56 -11.36 -10.20 1.36
CA ASN A 56 -10.85 -8.86 1.59
C ASN A 56 -10.82 -8.01 0.30
N GLU A 57 -10.36 -8.59 -0.82
CA GLU A 57 -10.32 -7.89 -2.12
C GLU A 57 -11.72 -7.45 -2.57
N GLN A 58 -12.70 -8.35 -2.54
CA GLN A 58 -14.08 -8.05 -2.93
C GLN A 58 -14.71 -6.99 -2.02
N ALA A 59 -14.50 -7.09 -0.71
CA ALA A 59 -15.00 -6.12 0.25
C ALA A 59 -14.35 -4.74 0.02
N LYS A 60 -13.02 -4.68 -0.07
CA LYS A 60 -12.27 -3.43 -0.26
C LYS A 60 -12.64 -2.77 -1.60
N GLN A 61 -12.79 -3.54 -2.68
CA GLN A 61 -13.24 -3.00 -3.97
C GLN A 61 -14.67 -2.44 -3.90
N ARG A 62 -15.63 -3.20 -3.35
CA ARG A 62 -17.03 -2.76 -3.27
C ARG A 62 -17.18 -1.51 -2.41
N ILE A 63 -16.51 -1.48 -1.26
CA ILE A 63 -16.54 -0.33 -0.35
C ILE A 63 -15.84 0.87 -1.00
N PHE A 64 -14.65 0.70 -1.58
CA PHE A 64 -13.97 1.77 -2.31
C PHE A 64 -14.85 2.34 -3.42
N GLY A 65 -15.49 1.48 -4.23
CA GLY A 65 -16.39 1.89 -5.29
C GLY A 65 -17.59 2.68 -4.80
N LYS A 66 -18.21 2.31 -3.67
CA LYS A 66 -19.32 3.08 -3.09
C LYS A 66 -18.89 4.45 -2.58
N LEU A 67 -17.65 4.57 -2.08
CA LEU A 67 -17.12 5.80 -1.53
C LEU A 67 -16.64 6.76 -2.62
N PHE A 68 -15.84 6.28 -3.58
CA PHE A 68 -15.02 7.15 -4.44
C PHE A 68 -15.33 7.06 -5.93
N LYS A 69 -16.24 6.16 -6.37
CA LYS A 69 -16.66 6.12 -7.78
C LYS A 69 -17.20 7.49 -8.22
N GLY A 70 -16.76 7.92 -9.40
CA GLY A 70 -17.15 9.19 -10.01
C GLY A 70 -16.28 10.38 -9.61
N GLU A 71 -15.33 10.22 -8.67
CA GLU A 71 -14.35 11.27 -8.39
C GLU A 71 -13.31 11.36 -9.50
N THR A 72 -12.88 12.59 -9.80
CA THR A 72 -11.75 12.81 -10.72
C THR A 72 -10.44 12.49 -10.01
N ILE A 73 -9.45 11.99 -10.75
CA ILE A 73 -8.09 11.76 -10.23
C ILE A 73 -7.52 13.02 -9.60
N ILE A 74 -7.70 14.17 -10.26
CA ILE A 74 -7.14 15.44 -9.79
C ILE A 74 -7.68 15.78 -8.40
N PHE A 75 -9.00 15.64 -8.21
CA PHE A 75 -9.61 15.88 -6.92
C PHE A 75 -9.17 14.85 -5.89
N PHE A 76 -9.15 13.56 -6.25
CA PHE A 76 -8.72 12.49 -5.35
C PHE A 76 -7.28 12.71 -4.86
N ASN A 77 -6.32 12.89 -5.78
CA ASN A 77 -4.91 13.14 -5.45
C ASN A 77 -4.75 14.39 -4.58
N ARG A 78 -5.43 15.49 -4.89
CA ARG A 78 -5.39 16.70 -4.04
C ARG A 78 -5.82 16.42 -2.61
N THR A 79 -6.86 15.60 -2.42
CA THR A 79 -7.29 15.22 -1.06
C THR A 79 -6.34 14.23 -0.38
N VAL A 80 -5.66 13.36 -1.15
CA VAL A 80 -4.58 12.51 -0.63
C VAL A 80 -3.43 13.36 -0.14
N SER A 81 -2.94 14.33 -0.92
CA SER A 81 -1.87 15.23 -0.48
C SER A 81 -2.26 16.02 0.77
N SER A 82 -3.54 16.43 0.87
CA SER A 82 -4.08 17.10 2.07
C SER A 82 -4.11 16.18 3.30
N TYR A 83 -4.48 14.90 3.10
CA TYR A 83 -4.42 13.86 4.12
C TYR A 83 -3.00 13.63 4.62
N TYR A 84 -2.03 13.59 3.69
CA TYR A 84 -0.61 13.44 4.00
C TYR A 84 -0.08 14.58 4.85
N ALA A 85 -0.34 15.82 4.45
CA ALA A 85 0.09 17.02 5.17
C ALA A 85 -0.47 17.09 6.59
N SER A 86 -1.69 16.59 6.81
CA SER A 86 -2.43 16.80 8.06
C SER A 86 -2.39 15.61 9.04
N TYR A 87 -2.29 14.37 8.54
CA TYR A 87 -2.52 13.16 9.34
C TYR A 87 -1.45 12.08 9.18
N LEU A 88 -1.01 11.76 7.95
CA LEU A 88 -0.23 10.55 7.72
C LEU A 88 1.13 10.55 8.43
N TYR A 89 1.83 11.69 8.49
CA TYR A 89 3.14 11.75 9.15
C TYR A 89 3.11 11.34 10.63
N LYS A 90 1.95 11.47 11.30
CA LYS A 90 1.74 10.99 12.68
C LYS A 90 1.47 9.48 12.76
N ARG A 91 1.30 8.81 11.62
CA ARG A 91 1.01 7.37 11.52
C ARG A 91 2.21 6.54 11.10
N ILE A 92 3.20 7.18 10.48
CA ILE A 92 4.47 6.53 10.09
C ILE A 92 5.25 6.19 11.36
N LYS A 93 5.71 4.94 11.45
CA LYS A 93 6.59 4.50 12.53
C LYS A 93 7.98 5.08 12.30
N LYS A 94 8.54 5.72 13.32
CA LYS A 94 9.88 6.32 13.25
C LYS A 94 10.94 5.28 12.86
N ASP A 95 10.94 4.13 13.53
CA ASP A 95 11.90 3.05 13.28
C ASP A 95 11.84 2.51 11.85
N ALA A 96 10.64 2.50 11.24
CA ALA A 96 10.47 2.09 9.85
C ALA A 96 11.10 3.11 8.89
N LEU A 97 10.88 4.41 9.15
CA LEU A 97 11.48 5.48 8.37
C LEU A 97 13.02 5.51 8.52
N ASP A 98 13.53 5.30 9.74
CA ASP A 98 14.95 5.20 10.02
C ASP A 98 15.58 4.02 9.27
N ARG A 99 14.90 2.86 9.22
CA ARG A 99 15.36 1.70 8.43
C ARG A 99 15.32 1.97 6.92
N ILE A 100 14.29 2.62 6.41
CA ILE A 100 14.23 3.04 4.99
C ILE A 100 15.43 3.94 4.66
N ASN A 101 15.73 4.91 5.53
CA ASN A 101 16.86 5.82 5.34
C ASN A 101 18.20 5.08 5.42
N TRP A 102 18.35 4.13 6.33
CA TRP A 102 19.53 3.27 6.39
C TRP A 102 19.78 2.52 5.07
N HIS A 103 18.73 1.91 4.49
CA HIS A 103 18.85 1.26 3.18
C HIS A 103 19.27 2.23 2.07
N LYS A 104 18.64 3.41 2.03
CA LYS A 104 18.97 4.44 1.04
C LYS A 104 20.41 4.92 1.18
N ASN A 105 20.88 5.17 2.40
CA ASN A 105 22.26 5.57 2.68
C ASN A 105 23.27 4.46 2.38
N SER A 106 22.82 3.21 2.33
CA SER A 106 23.62 2.05 1.91
C SER A 106 23.56 1.80 0.40
N ASN A 107 22.96 2.71 -0.39
CA ASN A 107 22.72 2.57 -1.84
C ASN A 107 21.85 1.36 -2.23
N HIS A 108 21.00 0.88 -1.32
CA HIS A 108 20.06 -0.19 -1.65
C HIS A 108 18.89 0.37 -2.46
N THR A 109 18.35 -0.43 -3.37
CA THR A 109 17.04 -0.14 -3.96
C THR A 109 15.97 -0.35 -2.90
N VAL A 110 15.04 0.58 -2.74
CA VAL A 110 13.93 0.44 -1.78
C VAL A 110 12.60 0.49 -2.51
N CYS A 111 11.72 -0.46 -2.20
CA CYS A 111 10.43 -0.64 -2.86
C CYS A 111 9.33 -0.92 -1.84
N ILE A 112 8.23 -0.18 -1.94
CA ILE A 112 7.00 -0.49 -1.21
C ILE A 112 6.23 -1.56 -1.99
N VAL A 113 5.69 -2.54 -1.28
CA VAL A 113 4.86 -3.61 -1.84
C VAL A 113 3.62 -3.77 -0.98
N SER A 114 2.49 -3.21 -1.42
CA SER A 114 1.29 -3.07 -0.58
C SER A 114 0.02 -3.51 -1.31
N ALA A 115 -0.93 -4.07 -0.55
CA ALA A 115 -2.28 -4.34 -1.02
C ALA A 115 -3.14 -3.07 -1.17
N ASN A 116 -2.66 -1.94 -0.64
CA ASN A 116 -3.37 -0.67 -0.75
C ASN A 116 -3.28 -0.06 -2.16
N PHE A 117 -4.04 1.00 -2.37
CA PHE A 117 -4.14 1.64 -3.67
C PHE A 117 -2.91 2.46 -3.99
N ASP A 118 -2.42 2.32 -5.21
CA ASP A 118 -1.33 3.13 -5.77
C ASP A 118 -1.56 4.63 -5.56
N LEU A 119 -2.75 5.14 -5.88
CA LEU A 119 -3.10 6.55 -5.69
C LEU A 119 -3.01 7.04 -4.24
N LEU A 120 -3.13 6.15 -3.24
CA LEU A 120 -2.97 6.52 -1.83
C LEU A 120 -1.50 6.53 -1.40
N LEU A 121 -0.61 5.85 -2.11
CA LEU A 121 0.78 5.63 -1.73
C LEU A 121 1.79 6.40 -2.57
N GLN A 122 1.38 6.85 -3.77
CA GLN A 122 2.23 7.49 -4.76
C GLN A 122 3.02 8.67 -4.16
N ASP A 123 2.31 9.59 -3.48
CA ASP A 123 2.93 10.76 -2.83
C ASP A 123 3.98 10.34 -1.79
N PHE A 124 3.75 9.26 -1.02
CA PHE A 124 4.76 8.78 -0.06
C PHE A 124 6.00 8.28 -0.79
N ALA A 125 5.79 7.43 -1.80
CA ALA A 125 6.87 6.79 -2.53
C ALA A 125 7.74 7.83 -3.24
N GLU A 126 7.13 8.79 -3.92
CA GLU A 126 7.84 9.85 -4.65
C GLU A 126 8.63 10.76 -3.70
N ASN A 127 8.00 11.26 -2.62
CA ASN A 127 8.67 12.13 -1.65
C ASN A 127 9.88 11.44 -0.98
N ASN A 128 9.79 10.12 -0.78
CA ASN A 128 10.88 9.34 -0.19
C ASN A 128 11.82 8.72 -1.23
N LYS A 129 11.60 8.96 -2.54
CA LYS A 129 12.36 8.39 -3.66
C LYS A 129 12.41 6.85 -3.64
N LEU A 130 11.24 6.24 -3.44
CA LEU A 130 11.04 4.80 -3.35
C LEU A 130 10.33 4.28 -4.59
N LYS A 131 10.58 3.01 -4.96
CA LYS A 131 9.74 2.30 -5.94
C LYS A 131 8.42 1.88 -5.28
N LEU A 132 7.37 1.68 -6.08
CA LEU A 132 6.04 1.33 -5.61
C LEU A 132 5.44 0.17 -6.41
N ILE A 133 5.01 -0.86 -5.70
CA ILE A 133 4.20 -1.98 -6.17
C ILE A 133 2.93 -2.00 -5.33
N ALA A 134 1.79 -1.70 -5.95
CA ALA A 134 0.52 -1.55 -5.25
C ALA A 134 -0.64 -2.09 -6.08
N THR A 135 -1.82 -2.21 -5.47
CA THR A 135 -3.07 -2.49 -6.18
C THR A 135 -3.45 -1.27 -7.01
N ARG A 136 -3.61 -1.42 -8.32
CA ARG A 136 -3.97 -0.31 -9.21
C ARG A 136 -5.47 -0.17 -9.34
N LEU A 137 -5.96 1.06 -9.31
CA LEU A 137 -7.36 1.39 -9.54
C LEU A 137 -7.64 1.55 -11.05
N GLN A 138 -8.84 1.14 -11.47
CA GLN A 138 -9.29 1.37 -12.84
C GLN A 138 -9.79 2.81 -12.97
N ILE A 139 -9.18 3.54 -13.91
CA ILE A 139 -9.49 4.93 -14.24
C ILE A 139 -9.88 5.00 -15.71
N GLU A 140 -10.97 5.70 -15.99
CA GLU A 140 -11.44 5.96 -17.36
C GLU A 140 -11.75 7.45 -17.47
N ASN A 141 -11.23 8.12 -18.51
CA ASN A 141 -11.44 9.55 -18.73
C ASN A 141 -11.13 10.43 -17.50
N ASN A 142 -10.03 10.12 -16.80
CA ASN A 142 -9.60 10.77 -15.54
C ASN A 142 -10.59 10.62 -14.37
N ILE A 143 -11.52 9.67 -14.44
CA ILE A 143 -12.52 9.39 -13.41
C ILE A 143 -12.29 8.00 -12.82
N ILE A 144 -12.38 7.92 -11.49
CA ILE A 144 -12.31 6.66 -10.74
C ILE A 144 -13.60 5.87 -11.00
N THR A 145 -13.43 4.67 -11.57
CA THR A 145 -14.57 3.78 -11.90
C THR A 145 -15.14 3.04 -10.68
N GLY A 146 -14.33 2.93 -9.62
CA GLY A 146 -14.61 2.14 -8.43
C GLY A 146 -14.20 0.67 -8.52
N LYS A 147 -13.55 0.25 -9.60
CA LYS A 147 -13.02 -1.10 -9.80
C LYS A 147 -11.48 -1.09 -9.70
N PHE A 148 -10.90 -2.26 -9.49
CA PHE A 148 -9.46 -2.44 -9.57
C PHE A 148 -9.06 -2.71 -11.03
N ALA A 149 -7.94 -2.14 -11.46
CA ALA A 149 -7.34 -2.42 -12.77
C ALA A 149 -6.48 -3.69 -12.73
N THR A 150 -6.05 -4.10 -11.54
CA THR A 150 -5.20 -5.27 -11.32
C THR A 150 -5.75 -6.10 -10.16
N ARG A 151 -5.31 -7.35 -10.02
CA ARG A 151 -5.57 -8.14 -8.81
C ARG A 151 -5.09 -7.40 -7.56
N ASN A 152 -5.66 -7.73 -6.40
CA ASN A 152 -5.18 -7.18 -5.14
C ASN A 152 -3.75 -7.66 -4.83
N CYS A 153 -2.83 -6.72 -4.57
CA CYS A 153 -1.41 -6.99 -4.28
C CYS A 153 -1.22 -7.55 -2.86
N TYR A 154 -1.67 -8.79 -2.64
CA TYR A 154 -1.72 -9.47 -1.35
C TYR A 154 -1.30 -10.94 -1.47
N GLY A 155 -0.55 -11.45 -0.49
CA GLY A 155 -0.06 -12.82 -0.46
C GLY A 155 0.84 -13.11 -1.65
N ILE A 156 0.62 -14.25 -2.32
CA ILE A 156 1.36 -14.65 -3.52
C ILE A 156 1.42 -13.57 -4.62
N GLU A 157 0.40 -12.72 -4.74
CA GLU A 157 0.40 -11.65 -5.75
C GLU A 157 1.50 -10.61 -5.49
N LYS A 158 1.88 -10.36 -4.21
CA LYS A 158 3.04 -9.52 -3.89
C LYS A 158 4.32 -10.11 -4.48
N ALA A 159 4.54 -11.41 -4.26
CA ALA A 159 5.71 -12.11 -4.76
C ALA A 159 5.75 -12.14 -6.29
N ASN A 160 4.62 -12.38 -6.95
CA ASN A 160 4.52 -12.36 -8.41
C ASN A 160 4.89 -10.99 -8.98
N ARG A 161 4.32 -9.90 -8.45
CA ARG A 161 4.62 -8.55 -8.94
C ARG A 161 6.07 -8.13 -8.71
N ILE A 162 6.66 -8.55 -7.59
CA ILE A 162 8.08 -8.33 -7.36
C ILE A 162 8.89 -8.99 -8.47
N LYS A 163 8.60 -10.26 -8.81
CA LYS A 163 9.30 -10.97 -9.90
C LYS A 163 9.04 -10.35 -11.27
N ASP A 164 7.83 -9.85 -11.53
CA ASP A 164 7.51 -9.18 -12.80
C ASP A 164 8.32 -7.88 -12.99
N ILE A 165 8.52 -7.11 -11.91
CA ILE A 165 9.23 -5.82 -11.95
C ILE A 165 10.74 -6.00 -11.79
N PHE A 166 11.16 -7.05 -11.08
CA PHE A 166 12.56 -7.42 -10.84
C PHE A 166 12.78 -8.86 -11.29
N PRO A 167 12.85 -9.14 -12.60
CA PRO A 167 12.93 -10.50 -13.11
C PRO A 167 14.23 -11.22 -12.73
N ASP A 168 15.31 -10.47 -12.51
CA ASP A 168 16.62 -11.00 -12.11
C ASP A 168 16.92 -10.67 -10.64
N LEU A 169 16.07 -11.17 -9.72
CA LEU A 169 16.31 -11.03 -8.28
C LEU A 169 17.64 -11.66 -7.83
N ASN A 170 18.13 -12.70 -8.54
CA ASN A 170 19.38 -13.39 -8.22
C ASN A 170 20.62 -12.51 -8.47
N SER A 171 20.50 -11.45 -9.27
CA SER A 171 21.57 -10.45 -9.43
C SER A 171 21.82 -9.61 -8.17
N TYR A 172 20.88 -9.61 -7.22
CA TYR A 172 21.02 -8.88 -5.96
C TYR A 172 21.75 -9.75 -4.95
N SER A 173 22.81 -9.19 -4.34
CA SER A 173 23.59 -9.89 -3.31
C SER A 173 22.81 -10.09 -2.02
N GLN A 174 21.89 -9.16 -1.72
CA GLN A 174 21.03 -9.21 -0.55
C GLN A 174 19.64 -8.69 -0.89
N ILE A 175 18.64 -9.45 -0.47
CA ILE A 175 17.23 -9.08 -0.56
C ILE A 175 16.69 -9.00 0.86
N TYR A 176 16.17 -7.83 1.22
CA TYR A 176 15.52 -7.57 2.50
C TYR A 176 14.00 -7.53 2.29
N ALA A 177 13.23 -8.09 3.20
CA ALA A 177 11.78 -7.93 3.20
C ALA A 177 11.23 -7.67 4.61
N TYR A 178 10.33 -6.69 4.70
CA TYR A 178 9.67 -6.26 5.93
C TYR A 178 8.16 -6.38 5.75
N GLY A 179 7.49 -7.07 6.68
CA GLY A 179 6.04 -7.26 6.67
C GLY A 179 5.51 -7.54 8.08
N ASP A 180 4.19 -7.49 8.25
CA ASP A 180 3.55 -7.71 9.55
C ASP A 180 2.30 -8.61 9.48
N SER A 181 1.94 -9.08 8.30
CA SER A 181 0.73 -9.87 8.08
C SER A 181 0.99 -11.18 7.33
N LYS A 182 0.01 -12.08 7.37
CA LYS A 182 0.03 -13.30 6.55
C LYS A 182 0.14 -13.02 5.05
N GLY A 183 -0.30 -11.83 4.59
CA GLY A 183 -0.21 -11.43 3.20
C GLY A 183 1.19 -11.07 2.74
N ASP A 184 2.17 -11.08 3.64
CA ASP A 184 3.57 -10.74 3.36
C ASP A 184 4.47 -11.97 3.32
N LEU A 185 3.96 -13.15 3.69
CA LEU A 185 4.77 -14.35 3.85
C LEU A 185 5.46 -14.74 2.54
N GLU A 186 4.74 -14.73 1.42
CA GLU A 186 5.32 -15.08 0.12
C GLU A 186 6.35 -14.05 -0.36
N MET A 187 6.20 -12.77 0.00
CA MET A 187 7.23 -11.75 -0.26
C MET A 187 8.45 -11.97 0.63
N LEU A 188 8.25 -12.26 1.91
CA LEU A 188 9.31 -12.56 2.87
C LEU A 188 10.11 -13.78 2.41
N GLU A 189 9.47 -14.80 1.85
CA GLU A 189 10.14 -15.98 1.30
C GLU A 189 11.08 -15.69 0.11
N LEU A 190 10.92 -14.55 -0.58
CA LEU A 190 11.87 -14.13 -1.62
C LEU A 190 13.16 -13.54 -1.05
N ALA A 191 13.18 -13.16 0.23
CA ALA A 191 14.26 -12.40 0.82
C ALA A 191 15.31 -13.29 1.50
N SER A 192 16.57 -12.89 1.35
CA SER A 192 17.70 -13.42 2.13
C SER A 192 17.56 -13.03 3.61
N GLU A 193 17.09 -11.81 3.87
CA GLU A 193 16.92 -11.22 5.20
C GLU A 193 15.43 -10.89 5.43
N LYS A 194 14.78 -11.65 6.33
CA LYS A 194 13.33 -11.62 6.54
C LYS A 194 12.97 -10.98 7.88
N PHE A 195 12.10 -9.98 7.86
CA PHE A 195 11.72 -9.22 9.05
C PHE A 195 10.19 -9.19 9.23
N TYR A 196 9.67 -10.13 10.00
CA TYR A 196 8.24 -10.22 10.34
C TYR A 196 7.93 -9.48 11.64
N CYS A 197 6.95 -8.56 11.62
CA CYS A 197 6.55 -7.71 12.76
C CYS A 197 7.73 -6.96 13.41
N PHE A 198 8.72 -6.55 12.61
CA PHE A 198 9.98 -6.00 13.10
C PHE A 198 9.87 -4.61 13.75
N PHE A 199 9.02 -3.74 13.20
CA PHE A 199 8.82 -2.39 13.73
C PHE A 199 7.75 -2.40 14.82
N LYS A 200 8.13 -1.99 16.03
CA LYS A 200 7.22 -1.90 17.18
C LYS A 200 6.15 -0.82 16.96
N LYS A 201 5.00 -0.99 17.62
CA LYS A 201 3.84 -0.07 17.53
C LYS A 201 4.13 1.30 18.15
#